data_AF-A0A1S3S2E0-F1
#
_entry.id   AF-A0A1S3S2E0-F1
#
_cell.length_a   1.000
_cell.length_b   1.000
_cell.length_c   1.000
_cell.angle_alpha   90.00
_cell.angle_beta   90.00
_cell.angle_gamma   90.00
#
_symmetry.space_group_name_H-M   'P 1'
#
loop_
_entity.id
_entity.type
_entity.pdbx_description
1 polymer ?
#
loop_
_entity_poly.entity_id
_entity_poly.type
_entity_poly.pdbx_seq_one_letter_code
_entity_poly.pdbx_strand_id
1 'polypeptide(L)'
;MSVTVVGQQISTELDSFSLSPSLPRPPNHNAPLSIKPPGVQPSSSADWLRNHGLKAKRLGLYQVLSPNAYSLLEGFVPILNKTVSSTVHEKAMVQFEWHDGTVKNVHVDLPLIYHYQKQLMSAVAVLERRVRWLSSGSRQIWGTVCEQRVVIVVDMSMMIPGFSLHIQHSLRVLLEEQLANKHSFNIIA
;
A
#
# COMPACT_ATOMS: atom_id res chain seq x y z
N MET A 1 -29.32 -23.10 48.90
CA MET A 1 -29.40 -22.47 47.56
C MET A 1 -28.92 -21.06 47.71
N SER A 2 -27.70 -20.77 47.28
CA SER A 2 -27.07 -19.46 47.43
C SER A 2 -26.46 -19.12 46.08
N VAL A 3 -27.07 -18.16 45.37
CA VAL A 3 -26.57 -17.65 44.11
C VAL A 3 -25.55 -16.57 44.44
N THR A 4 -24.27 -16.85 44.22
CA THR A 4 -23.20 -15.86 44.36
C THR A 4 -23.18 -15.00 43.10
N VAL A 5 -23.50 -13.71 43.26
CA VAL A 5 -23.50 -12.70 42.20
C VAL A 5 -22.04 -12.40 41.81
N VAL A 6 -21.61 -12.92 40.66
CA VAL A 6 -20.35 -12.55 39.99
C VAL A 6 -20.60 -11.26 39.21
N GLY A 7 -20.74 -10.13 39.93
CA GLY A 7 -21.12 -8.85 39.31
C GLY A 7 -20.28 -7.65 39.74
N GLN A 8 -19.36 -7.82 40.70
CA GLN A 8 -18.82 -6.67 41.42
C GLN A 8 -17.29 -6.50 41.37
N GLN A 9 -16.57 -7.40 40.68
CA GLN A 9 -15.12 -7.28 40.52
C GLN A 9 -14.68 -6.64 39.19
N ILE A 10 -15.58 -6.49 38.21
CA ILE A 10 -15.22 -5.91 36.90
C ILE A 10 -15.22 -4.38 36.95
N SER A 11 -16.05 -3.77 37.80
CA SER A 11 -16.20 -2.31 37.84
C SER A 11 -15.04 -1.58 38.52
N THR A 12 -14.28 -2.25 39.40
CA THR A 12 -13.20 -1.59 40.16
C THR A 12 -11.84 -1.58 39.47
N GLU A 13 -11.65 -2.36 38.40
CA GLU A 13 -10.39 -2.33 37.63
C GLU A 13 -10.40 -1.26 36.53
N LEU A 14 -11.58 -0.88 36.03
CA LEU A 14 -11.75 0.18 35.02
C LEU A 14 -11.47 1.59 35.56
N ASP A 15 -11.65 1.82 36.88
CA ASP A 15 -11.41 3.12 37.53
C ASP A 15 -9.92 3.40 37.80
N SER A 16 -9.04 2.40 37.62
CA SER A 16 -7.59 2.56 37.78
C SER A 16 -6.86 2.99 36.50
N PHE A 17 -7.56 2.97 35.37
CA PHE A 17 -7.07 3.54 34.11
C PHE A 17 -7.32 5.05 34.11
N SER A 18 -6.61 5.76 35.00
CA SER A 18 -6.20 7.15 34.76
C SER A 18 -5.32 7.16 33.50
N LEU A 19 -5.95 7.01 32.34
CA LEU A 19 -5.33 7.07 31.02
C LEU A 19 -5.11 8.53 30.65
N SER A 20 -4.16 9.14 31.34
CA SER A 20 -3.36 10.19 30.74
C SER A 20 -1.97 9.63 30.50
N PRO A 21 -1.75 8.78 29.46
CA PRO A 21 -0.42 8.74 28.88
C PRO A 21 -0.26 10.12 28.23
N SER A 22 0.29 11.08 28.96
CA SER A 22 0.67 12.36 28.37
C SER A 22 1.60 12.02 27.21
N LEU A 23 1.09 12.14 25.99
CA LEU A 23 1.89 11.89 24.81
C LEU A 23 3.09 12.86 24.86
N PRO A 24 4.30 12.39 24.53
CA PRO A 24 5.48 13.24 24.60
C PRO A 24 5.29 14.43 23.65
N ARG A 25 5.66 15.63 24.12
CA ARG A 25 5.50 16.84 23.34
C ARG A 25 6.22 16.68 21.98
N PRO A 26 5.53 16.91 20.86
CA PRO A 26 6.14 16.81 19.55
C PRO A 26 7.28 17.83 19.40
N PRO A 27 8.37 17.44 18.73
CA PRO A 27 9.54 18.28 18.56
C PRO A 27 9.19 19.55 17.78
N ASN A 28 9.86 20.66 18.11
CA ASN A 28 9.73 21.96 17.43
C ASN A 28 8.30 22.54 17.38
N HIS A 29 7.39 22.09 18.24
CA HIS A 29 6.00 22.56 18.24
C HIS A 29 5.86 24.09 18.38
N ASN A 30 6.70 24.73 19.22
CA ASN A 30 6.66 26.17 19.49
C ASN A 30 7.46 27.03 18.47
N ALA A 31 8.13 26.42 17.49
CA ALA A 31 8.92 27.18 16.52
C ALA A 31 7.99 28.08 15.66
N PRO A 32 8.48 29.13 14.98
CA PRO A 32 7.68 29.83 13.96
C PRO A 32 7.30 28.89 12.80
N LEU A 33 6.13 29.08 12.18
CA LEU A 33 5.73 28.30 11.00
C LEU A 33 6.79 28.44 9.90
N SER A 34 7.29 27.31 9.41
CA SER A 34 8.30 27.26 8.35
C SER A 34 7.77 26.52 7.14
N ILE A 35 7.34 27.25 6.13
CA ILE A 35 6.79 26.69 4.90
C ILE A 35 7.90 25.99 4.13
N LYS A 36 7.73 24.68 3.90
CA LYS A 36 8.70 23.91 3.11
C LYS A 36 8.53 24.26 1.63
N PRO A 37 9.62 24.30 0.85
CA PRO A 37 9.54 24.56 -0.57
C PRO A 37 8.67 23.50 -1.27
N PRO A 38 8.05 23.85 -2.42
CA PRO A 38 7.25 22.91 -3.20
C PRO A 38 8.04 21.65 -3.53
N GLY A 39 7.61 20.51 -2.98
CA GLY A 39 8.16 19.21 -3.32
C GLY A 39 7.64 18.68 -4.66
N VAL A 40 7.84 17.38 -4.89
CA VAL A 40 7.20 16.66 -5.99
C VAL A 40 5.68 16.86 -5.94
N GLN A 41 5.07 17.17 -7.10
CA GLN A 41 3.62 17.37 -7.20
C GLN A 41 2.85 16.20 -6.55
N PRO A 42 1.85 16.49 -5.71
CA PRO A 42 1.08 15.45 -5.06
C PRO A 42 0.35 14.62 -6.13
N SER A 43 0.48 13.30 -6.01
CA SER A 43 -0.18 12.33 -6.89
C SER A 43 -0.87 11.28 -6.03
N SER A 44 -2.07 10.91 -6.44
CA SER A 44 -2.80 9.81 -5.82
C SER A 44 -2.01 8.51 -5.97
N SER A 45 -2.20 7.57 -5.05
CA SER A 45 -1.58 6.24 -5.16
C SER A 45 -1.99 5.53 -6.46
N ALA A 46 -3.23 5.72 -6.91
CA ALA A 46 -3.72 5.14 -8.15
C ALA A 46 -2.97 5.69 -9.38
N ASP A 47 -2.81 7.01 -9.49
CA ASP A 47 -2.09 7.64 -10.61
C ASP A 47 -0.61 7.31 -10.58
N TRP A 48 -0.01 7.28 -9.40
CA TRP A 48 1.39 6.92 -9.25
C TRP A 48 1.66 5.46 -9.69
N LEU A 49 0.75 4.54 -9.34
CA LEU A 49 0.82 3.13 -9.72
C LEU A 49 0.61 2.89 -11.22
N ARG A 50 -0.06 3.79 -11.95
CA ARG A 50 -0.15 3.69 -13.43
C ARG A 50 1.22 3.70 -14.11
N ASN A 51 2.22 4.31 -13.49
CA ASN A 51 3.59 4.41 -14.05
C ASN A 51 4.60 3.50 -13.34
N HIS A 52 4.35 3.16 -12.06
CA HIS A 52 5.30 2.44 -11.20
C HIS A 52 4.82 1.07 -10.73
N GLY A 53 3.55 0.72 -10.96
CA GLY A 53 3.01 -0.58 -10.57
C GLY A 53 3.58 -1.72 -11.41
N LEU A 54 3.50 -2.94 -10.89
CA LEU A 54 4.03 -4.13 -11.56
C LEU A 54 3.41 -4.35 -12.95
N LYS A 55 2.09 -4.15 -13.08
CA LYS A 55 1.39 -4.23 -14.36
C LYS A 55 1.89 -3.18 -15.37
N ALA A 56 2.17 -1.96 -14.91
CA ALA A 56 2.72 -0.88 -15.75
C ALA A 56 4.14 -1.19 -16.22
N LYS A 57 4.94 -1.82 -15.34
CA LYS A 57 6.30 -2.27 -15.66
C LYS A 57 6.37 -3.61 -16.38
N ARG A 58 5.23 -4.23 -16.69
CA ARG A 58 5.13 -5.57 -17.32
C ARG A 58 5.84 -6.68 -16.52
N LEU A 59 5.84 -6.54 -15.19
CA LEU A 59 6.45 -7.48 -14.25
C LEU A 59 5.44 -8.48 -13.66
N GLY A 60 4.28 -8.65 -14.28
CA GLY A 60 3.35 -9.71 -13.88
C GLY A 60 3.92 -11.09 -14.25
N LEU A 61 3.78 -12.07 -13.35
CA LEU A 61 4.28 -13.44 -13.57
C LEU A 61 3.86 -13.99 -14.94
N TYR A 62 2.56 -13.95 -15.25
CA TYR A 62 2.03 -14.42 -16.54
C TYR A 62 2.53 -13.61 -17.74
N GLN A 63 2.80 -12.31 -17.59
CA GLN A 63 3.34 -11.49 -18.68
C GLN A 63 4.79 -11.87 -19.00
N VAL A 64 5.57 -12.18 -17.97
CA VAL A 64 6.98 -12.56 -18.12
C VAL A 64 7.12 -13.97 -18.66
N LEU A 65 6.24 -14.89 -18.24
CA LEU A 65 6.25 -16.28 -18.73
C LEU A 65 5.57 -16.44 -20.10
N SER A 66 4.69 -15.52 -20.48
CA SER A 66 3.87 -15.58 -21.71
C SER A 66 4.68 -15.91 -22.98
N PRO A 67 5.84 -15.28 -23.25
CA PRO A 67 6.64 -15.56 -24.44
C PRO A 67 7.12 -17.01 -24.54
N ASN A 68 7.25 -17.70 -23.41
CA ASN A 68 7.74 -19.08 -23.32
C ASN A 68 6.66 -20.06 -22.84
N ALA A 69 5.38 -19.68 -22.90
CA ALA A 69 4.25 -20.49 -22.47
C ALA A 69 3.48 -21.05 -23.68
N TYR A 70 3.47 -22.38 -23.81
CA TYR A 70 2.91 -23.10 -24.94
C TYR A 70 1.67 -23.89 -24.50
N SER A 71 0.60 -23.82 -25.29
CA SER A 71 -0.63 -24.57 -25.00
C SER A 71 -0.46 -26.03 -25.40
N LEU A 72 -1.15 -26.94 -24.70
CA LEU A 72 -1.24 -28.32 -25.13
C LEU A 72 -1.99 -28.38 -26.47
N LEU A 73 -1.40 -29.06 -27.45
CA LEU A 73 -2.03 -29.31 -28.74
C LEU A 73 -2.59 -30.73 -28.75
N GLU A 74 -3.90 -30.85 -29.03
CA GLU A 74 -4.55 -32.13 -29.28
C GLU A 74 -4.94 -32.22 -30.76
N GLY A 75 -4.62 -33.34 -31.39
CA GLY A 75 -4.92 -33.59 -32.80
C GLY A 75 -5.52 -34.98 -33.00
N PHE A 76 -6.56 -35.08 -33.82
CA PHE A 76 -7.09 -36.38 -34.21
C PHE A 76 -6.29 -36.95 -35.39
N VAL A 77 -5.83 -38.20 -35.26
CA VAL A 77 -5.08 -38.90 -36.31
C VAL A 77 -6.01 -39.94 -36.95
N PRO A 78 -6.51 -39.71 -38.18
CA PRO A 78 -7.53 -40.58 -38.80
C PRO A 78 -7.07 -42.01 -39.00
N ILE A 79 -5.80 -42.21 -39.37
CA ILE A 79 -5.22 -43.54 -39.63
C ILE A 79 -5.15 -44.37 -38.34
N LEU A 80 -4.95 -43.72 -37.19
CA LEU A 80 -4.90 -44.37 -35.88
C LEU A 80 -6.27 -44.45 -35.21
N ASN A 81 -7.27 -43.74 -35.76
CA ASN A 81 -8.59 -43.50 -35.16
C ASN A 81 -8.52 -43.06 -33.68
N LYS A 82 -7.56 -42.18 -33.37
CA LYS A 82 -7.25 -41.74 -32.00
C LYS A 82 -6.92 -40.25 -31.95
N THR A 83 -7.32 -39.61 -30.86
CA THR A 83 -6.83 -38.29 -30.47
C THR A 83 -5.48 -38.45 -29.80
N VAL A 84 -4.48 -37.68 -30.24
CA VAL A 84 -3.14 -37.63 -29.65
C VAL A 84 -2.88 -36.24 -29.11
N SER A 85 -2.22 -36.16 -27.96
CA SER A 85 -1.79 -34.90 -27.36
C SER A 85 -0.28 -34.71 -27.51
N SER A 86 0.14 -33.45 -27.61
CA SER A 86 1.55 -33.09 -27.59
C SER A 86 2.17 -33.49 -26.25
N THR A 87 3.25 -34.26 -26.27
CA THR A 87 4.00 -34.63 -25.08
C THR A 87 5.20 -33.70 -24.91
N VAL A 88 5.46 -33.33 -23.66
CA VAL A 88 6.62 -32.53 -23.30
C VAL A 88 7.65 -33.43 -22.65
N HIS A 89 8.91 -33.29 -23.05
CA HIS A 89 10.00 -33.98 -22.39
C HIS A 89 10.20 -33.39 -20.98
N GLU A 90 10.20 -34.25 -19.96
CA GLU A 90 10.15 -33.88 -18.53
C GLU A 90 11.23 -32.88 -18.09
N LYS A 91 12.37 -32.83 -18.80
CA LYS A 91 13.48 -31.91 -18.51
C LYS A 91 13.52 -30.63 -19.34
N ALA A 92 12.62 -30.46 -20.31
CA ALA A 92 12.66 -29.33 -21.25
C ALA A 92 11.68 -28.19 -20.89
N MET A 93 10.51 -28.51 -20.36
CA MET A 93 9.48 -27.54 -19.98
C MET A 93 8.68 -28.03 -18.78
N VAL A 94 8.07 -27.10 -18.04
CA VAL A 94 7.28 -27.37 -16.84
C VAL A 94 5.81 -27.07 -17.12
N GLN A 95 4.91 -27.96 -16.71
CA GLN A 95 3.47 -27.69 -16.75
C GLN A 95 3.09 -26.68 -15.65
N PHE A 96 2.43 -25.59 -16.03
CA PHE A 96 2.08 -24.49 -15.15
C PHE A 96 0.63 -24.08 -15.39
N GLU A 97 -0.13 -23.91 -14.30
CA GLU A 97 -1.52 -23.43 -14.37
C GLU A 97 -1.56 -21.94 -14.69
N TRP A 98 -2.31 -21.60 -15.73
CA TRP A 98 -2.45 -20.25 -16.24
C TRP A 98 -3.60 -19.51 -15.54
N HIS A 99 -3.68 -18.19 -15.72
CA HIS A 99 -4.69 -17.36 -15.03
C HIS A 99 -6.14 -17.63 -15.46
N ASP A 100 -6.35 -18.36 -16.55
CA ASP A 100 -7.64 -18.80 -17.06
C ASP A 100 -7.98 -20.25 -16.65
N GLY A 101 -7.14 -20.89 -15.81
CA GLY A 101 -7.29 -22.29 -15.39
C GLY A 101 -6.75 -23.30 -16.41
N THR A 102 -6.23 -22.86 -17.56
CA THR A 102 -5.60 -23.77 -18.53
C THR A 102 -4.20 -24.17 -18.08
N VAL A 103 -3.76 -25.37 -18.44
CA VAL A 103 -2.37 -25.80 -18.20
C VAL A 103 -1.53 -25.47 -19.42
N LYS A 104 -0.42 -24.75 -19.21
CA LYS A 104 0.56 -24.42 -20.26
C LYS A 104 1.90 -25.05 -19.95
N ASN A 105 2.60 -25.47 -20.99
CA ASN A 105 3.98 -25.91 -20.92
C ASN A 105 4.88 -24.68 -21.00
N VAL A 106 5.62 -24.40 -19.93
CA VAL A 106 6.48 -23.21 -19.82
C VAL A 106 7.93 -23.63 -19.92
N HIS A 107 8.64 -23.08 -20.90
CA HIS A 107 10.09 -23.18 -20.94
C HIS A 107 10.73 -22.09 -20.07
N VAL A 108 11.51 -22.51 -19.08
CA VAL A 108 12.16 -21.59 -18.15
C VAL A 108 13.58 -21.31 -18.64
N ASP A 109 13.74 -20.13 -19.26
CA ASP A 109 15.05 -19.61 -19.66
C ASP A 109 15.73 -18.91 -18.47
N LEU A 110 16.87 -19.44 -18.00
CA LEU A 110 17.57 -18.92 -16.81
C LEU A 110 17.95 -17.43 -16.96
N PRO A 111 18.56 -16.98 -18.08
CA PRO A 111 18.78 -15.56 -18.37
C PRO A 111 17.53 -14.69 -18.22
N LEU A 112 16.39 -15.11 -18.79
CA LEU A 112 15.12 -14.39 -18.65
C LEU A 112 14.70 -14.26 -17.18
N ILE A 113 14.74 -15.36 -16.41
CA ILE A 113 14.37 -15.35 -15.00
C ILE A 113 15.29 -14.45 -14.17
N TYR A 114 16.60 -14.51 -14.41
CA TYR A 114 17.55 -13.65 -13.70
C TYR A 114 17.34 -12.17 -14.02
N HIS A 115 17.03 -11.84 -15.27
CA HIS A 115 16.67 -10.49 -15.67
C HIS A 115 15.37 -10.03 -14.99
N TYR A 116 14.34 -10.87 -14.98
CA TYR A 116 13.08 -10.60 -14.30
C TYR A 116 13.30 -10.37 -12.79
N GLN A 117 14.07 -11.22 -12.12
CA GLN A 117 14.40 -11.05 -10.71
C GLN A 117 15.05 -9.69 -10.43
N LYS A 118 16.02 -9.26 -11.25
CA LYS A 118 16.65 -7.94 -11.13
C LYS A 118 15.64 -6.80 -11.26
N GLN A 119 14.77 -6.86 -12.27
CA GLN A 119 13.74 -5.85 -12.47
C GLN A 119 12.73 -5.82 -11.33
N LEU A 120 12.33 -6.99 -10.81
CA LEU A 120 11.40 -7.10 -9.68
C LEU A 120 12.01 -6.51 -8.41
N MET A 121 13.27 -6.81 -8.11
CA MET A 121 14.00 -6.21 -6.98
C MET A 121 14.06 -4.68 -7.08
N SER A 122 14.31 -4.16 -8.29
CA SER A 122 14.27 -2.71 -8.55
C SER A 122 12.88 -2.12 -8.31
N ALA A 123 11.83 -2.80 -8.78
CA ALA A 123 10.44 -2.36 -8.57
C ALA A 123 10.06 -2.36 -7.08
N VAL A 124 10.45 -3.37 -6.32
CA VAL A 124 10.25 -3.43 -4.85
C VAL A 124 10.93 -2.23 -4.18
N ALA A 125 12.18 -1.94 -4.50
CA ALA A 125 12.89 -0.80 -3.92
C ALA A 125 12.18 0.55 -4.18
N VAL A 126 11.57 0.71 -5.36
CA VAL A 126 10.77 1.90 -5.70
C VAL A 126 9.47 1.95 -4.89
N LEU A 127 8.77 0.82 -4.74
CA LEU A 127 7.56 0.72 -3.93
C LEU A 127 7.84 0.99 -2.45
N GLU A 128 8.89 0.42 -1.88
CA GLU A 128 9.31 0.68 -0.50
C GLU A 128 9.68 2.14 -0.27
N ARG A 129 10.35 2.77 -1.24
CA ARG A 129 10.64 4.21 -1.19
C ARG A 129 9.34 5.03 -1.18
N ARG A 130 8.34 4.64 -1.98
CA ARG A 130 7.03 5.30 -1.99
C ARG A 130 6.27 5.08 -0.69
N VAL A 131 6.31 3.89 -0.10
CA VAL A 131 5.72 3.62 1.23
C VAL A 131 6.36 4.49 2.29
N ARG A 132 7.69 4.54 2.37
CA ARG A 132 8.40 5.44 3.30
C ARG A 132 8.02 6.90 3.08
N TRP A 133 7.86 7.33 1.83
CA TRP A 133 7.39 8.66 1.51
C TRP A 133 5.96 8.91 2.02
N LEU A 134 5.02 7.98 1.80
CA LEU A 134 3.64 8.08 2.29
C LEU A 134 3.57 8.08 3.82
N SER A 135 4.44 7.33 4.49
CA SER A 135 4.49 7.21 5.95
C SER A 135 5.32 8.28 6.66
N SER A 136 5.61 9.42 5.99
CA SER A 136 6.47 10.47 6.55
C SER A 136 5.73 11.81 6.71
N GLY A 137 6.05 12.52 7.80
CA GLY A 137 5.52 13.85 8.09
C GLY A 137 3.99 13.87 8.19
N SER A 138 3.39 14.94 7.67
CA SER A 138 1.93 15.13 7.63
C SER A 138 1.19 14.01 6.90
N ARG A 139 1.83 13.30 5.94
CA ARG A 139 1.17 12.24 5.16
C ARG A 139 0.79 11.02 5.99
N GLN A 140 1.45 10.81 7.13
CA GLN A 140 1.11 9.71 8.04
C GLN A 140 -0.29 9.87 8.65
N ILE A 141 -0.70 11.12 8.88
CA ILE A 141 -1.99 11.45 9.54
C ILE A 141 -3.03 11.80 8.48
N TRP A 142 -2.66 12.65 7.51
CA TRP A 142 -3.59 13.27 6.57
C TRP A 142 -3.60 12.61 5.19
N GLY A 143 -2.70 11.67 4.93
CA GLY A 143 -2.44 11.19 3.58
C GLY A 143 -1.84 12.28 2.67
N THR A 144 -1.91 12.04 1.36
CA THR A 144 -1.42 13.00 0.34
C THR A 144 -2.59 13.84 -0.16
N VAL A 145 -2.60 15.12 0.18
CA VAL A 145 -3.64 16.06 -0.27
C VAL A 145 -3.38 16.40 -1.74
N CYS A 146 -4.20 15.89 -2.64
CA CYS A 146 -4.02 16.07 -4.09
C CYS A 146 -4.85 17.26 -4.61
N GLU A 147 -5.95 17.56 -3.94
CA GLU A 147 -6.92 18.59 -4.25
C GLU A 147 -6.30 19.97 -4.08
N GLN A 148 -6.78 20.94 -4.87
CA GLN A 148 -6.26 22.32 -4.85
C GLN A 148 -7.05 23.26 -3.93
N ARG A 149 -8.25 22.85 -3.52
CA ARG A 149 -9.13 23.57 -2.59
C ARG A 149 -9.45 22.64 -1.45
N VAL A 150 -9.04 23.01 -0.24
CA VAL A 150 -9.03 22.10 0.91
C VAL A 150 -9.81 22.72 2.06
N VAL A 151 -10.74 21.97 2.66
CA VAL A 151 -11.40 22.38 3.91
C VAL A 151 -11.05 21.35 4.97
N ILE A 152 -10.51 21.82 6.09
CA ILE A 152 -10.15 20.98 7.23
C ILE A 152 -11.19 21.23 8.31
N VAL A 153 -11.84 20.17 8.78
CA VAL A 153 -12.78 20.23 9.89
C VAL A 153 -12.11 19.58 11.10
N VAL A 154 -12.03 20.32 12.19
CA VAL A 154 -11.37 19.91 13.42
C VAL A 154 -12.44 19.76 14.49
N ASP A 155 -12.62 18.54 14.99
CA ASP A 155 -13.50 18.31 16.12
C ASP A 155 -12.79 18.75 17.42
N MET A 156 -13.34 19.78 18.07
CA MET A 156 -12.85 20.30 19.34
C MET A 156 -13.71 19.83 20.53
N SER A 157 -14.73 19.01 20.28
CA SER A 157 -15.57 18.48 21.35
C SER A 157 -14.76 17.53 22.24
N MET A 158 -14.90 17.69 23.57
CA MET A 158 -14.23 16.86 24.57
C MET A 158 -12.69 16.83 24.49
N MET A 159 -12.03 17.98 24.27
CA MET A 159 -10.57 18.02 24.33
C MET A 159 -10.02 17.77 25.74
N ILE A 160 -9.38 16.61 25.90
CA ILE A 160 -8.60 16.27 27.10
C ILE A 160 -7.34 17.17 27.13
N PRO A 161 -6.99 17.75 28.29
CA PRO A 161 -5.74 18.50 28.45
C PRO A 161 -4.53 17.70 27.96
N GLY A 162 -3.77 18.27 27.03
CA GLY A 162 -2.60 17.63 26.41
C GLY A 162 -2.84 17.13 24.99
N PHE A 163 -4.06 16.72 24.62
CA PHE A 163 -4.35 16.25 23.25
C PHE A 163 -4.46 17.40 22.24
N SER A 164 -4.92 18.57 22.70
CA SER A 164 -4.99 19.81 21.91
C SER A 164 -3.66 20.17 21.25
N LEU A 165 -2.56 19.92 21.96
CA LEU A 165 -1.21 20.20 21.48
C LEU A 165 -0.84 19.34 20.26
N HIS A 166 -1.25 18.06 20.27
CA HIS A 166 -0.99 17.15 19.15
C HIS A 166 -1.85 17.47 17.93
N ILE A 167 -3.10 17.90 18.12
CA ILE A 167 -3.94 18.39 17.04
C ILE A 167 -3.29 19.63 16.41
N GLN A 168 -2.92 20.62 17.21
CA GLN A 168 -2.24 21.83 16.76
C GLN A 168 -0.94 21.51 16.02
N HIS A 169 -0.14 20.57 16.53
CA HIS A 169 1.07 20.13 15.86
C HIS A 169 0.77 19.46 14.51
N SER A 170 -0.24 18.58 14.46
CA SER A 170 -0.61 17.87 13.23
C SER A 170 -1.12 18.83 12.14
N LEU A 171 -1.88 19.86 12.52
CA LEU A 171 -2.32 20.94 11.64
C LEU A 171 -1.14 21.79 11.16
N ARG A 172 -0.22 22.14 12.06
CA ARG A 172 1.01 22.87 11.72
C ARG A 172 1.81 22.13 10.65
N VAL A 173 2.10 20.85 10.84
CA VAL A 173 2.90 20.07 9.88
C VAL A 173 2.17 19.95 8.54
N LEU A 174 0.83 19.84 8.54
CA LEU A 174 0.04 19.86 7.31
C LEU A 174 0.18 21.19 6.54
N LEU A 175 0.09 22.32 7.25
CA LEU A 175 0.28 23.65 6.68
C LEU A 175 1.68 23.84 6.08
N GLU A 176 2.71 23.44 6.84
CA GLU A 176 4.12 23.58 6.43
C GLU A 176 4.48 22.70 5.23
N GLU A 177 3.88 21.51 5.10
CA GLU A 177 4.31 20.51 4.12
C GLU A 177 3.42 20.38 2.87
N GLN A 178 2.10 20.57 2.98
CA GLN A 178 1.17 20.21 1.91
C GLN A 178 0.26 21.35 1.44
N LEU A 179 0.07 22.41 2.23
CA LEU A 179 -0.90 23.46 1.90
C LEU A 179 -0.30 24.68 1.19
N ALA A 180 1.03 24.83 1.20
CA ALA A 180 1.74 25.96 0.62
C ALA A 180 1.41 26.24 -0.86
N ASN A 181 1.13 25.20 -1.64
CA ASN A 181 0.88 25.28 -3.08
C ASN A 181 -0.59 25.05 -3.46
N LYS A 182 -1.51 25.19 -2.51
CA LYS A 182 -2.94 25.04 -2.76
C LYS A 182 -3.53 26.37 -3.19
N HIS A 183 -4.51 26.35 -4.08
CA HIS A 183 -5.21 27.57 -4.51
C HIS A 183 -5.93 28.23 -3.34
N SER A 184 -6.57 27.44 -2.48
CA SER A 184 -7.17 27.93 -1.25
C SER A 184 -7.33 26.82 -0.23
N PHE A 185 -7.36 27.20 1.05
CA PHE A 185 -7.78 26.31 2.12
C PHE A 185 -8.58 27.06 3.18
N ASN A 186 -9.40 26.32 3.94
CA ASN A 186 -10.09 26.82 5.12
C ASN A 186 -9.97 25.81 6.27
N ILE A 187 -10.04 26.30 7.51
CA ILE A 187 -10.05 25.46 8.71
C ILE A 187 -11.29 25.84 9.53
N ILE A 188 -12.10 24.86 9.85
CA ILE A 188 -13.31 24.99 10.65
C ILE A 188 -13.09 24.14 11.90
N ALA A 189 -13.38 24.70 13.07
CA ALA A 189 -13.20 24.07 14.37
C ALA A 189 -14.45 24.23 15.23
#